data_AF-M4EWY5-F1
#
_entry.id   AF-M4EWY5-F1
#
_cell.length_a   1.000
_cell.length_b   1.000
_cell.length_c   1.000
_cell.angle_alpha   90.00
_cell.angle_beta   90.00
_cell.angle_gamma   90.00
#
_symmetry.space_group_name_H-M   'P 1'
#
loop_
_entity.id
_entity.type
_entity.pdbx_description
1 polymer ?
#
loop_
_entity_poly.entity_id
_entity_poly.type
_entity_poly.pdbx_seq_one_letter_code
_entity_poly.pdbx_strand_id
1 'polypeptide(L)'
;MVEEVQQPSTIGVIVKGIDNIKYAEKIKGTSNGTYLMKGLREEMIAVFKPIQEETFYRAGKKKGYKADREVAAFILDHPAQEGGEGFGRVPPTSFARARYTNGETTDWDSGSLQQYVPNQEWNQRPEVFAIDDVQRLSLVDVRFGNNDRHNGNILNSNTNGGRLIPIDHGECFPTEWNNYRFIWTTWAQAAFPYPYYMVDYVKSLDVKNDLNTLKENGIELGERSEFIYKVQNRVLQAGVLGGYTPKDIGKFMTKAYRSKKEKAPRTIIDVMNCMSGIPEAWSVEERQVLELVHEKTTSALDYNRRYVSSL
;
A
#
# COMPACT_ATOMS: atom_id res chain seq x y z
N MET A 1 -12.98 -1.33 -29.69
CA MET A 1 -11.55 -1.56 -29.97
C MET A 1 -10.73 -0.52 -29.23
N VAL A 2 -9.71 -0.94 -28.49
CA VAL A 2 -8.65 -0.06 -27.99
C VAL A 2 -7.74 0.22 -29.18
N GLU A 3 -7.56 1.50 -29.51
CA GLU A 3 -6.73 1.94 -30.63
C GLU A 3 -5.27 2.07 -30.21
N GLU A 4 -5.05 2.56 -28.98
CA GLU A 4 -3.72 2.90 -28.47
C GLU A 4 -3.71 2.81 -26.95
N VAL A 5 -2.61 2.26 -26.40
CA VAL A 5 -2.26 2.37 -24.97
C VAL A 5 -0.79 2.79 -24.90
N GLN A 6 -0.51 3.93 -24.28
CA GLN A 6 0.85 4.45 -24.10
C GLN A 6 1.17 4.58 -22.61
N GLN A 7 2.35 4.15 -22.17
CA GLN A 7 2.87 4.45 -20.83
C GLN A 7 3.76 5.70 -20.88
N PRO A 8 3.34 6.86 -20.32
CA PRO A 8 4.14 8.09 -20.38
C PRO A 8 5.21 8.21 -19.29
N SER A 9 5.38 7.18 -18.44
CA SER A 9 6.21 7.24 -17.24
C SER A 9 7.70 7.06 -17.52
N THR A 10 8.55 7.72 -16.73
CA THR A 10 9.99 7.44 -16.59
C THR A 10 10.27 6.07 -15.93
N ILE A 11 9.26 5.47 -15.30
CA ILE A 11 9.30 4.11 -14.74
C ILE A 11 9.50 3.10 -15.88
N GLY A 12 10.65 2.42 -15.92
CA GLY A 12 10.98 1.40 -16.95
C GLY A 12 10.18 0.09 -16.85
N VAL A 13 8.97 0.10 -16.27
CA VAL A 13 8.14 -1.09 -16.04
C VAL A 13 7.01 -1.16 -17.07
N ILE A 14 7.17 -2.10 -17.98
CA ILE A 14 6.21 -2.40 -19.04
C ILE A 14 5.22 -3.45 -18.54
N VAL A 15 3.91 -3.15 -18.61
CA VAL A 15 2.86 -4.15 -18.35
C VAL A 15 2.93 -5.20 -19.46
N LYS A 16 3.19 -6.47 -19.09
CA LYS A 16 3.46 -7.52 -20.08
C LYS A 16 2.25 -7.71 -21.01
N GLY A 17 2.48 -7.58 -22.31
CA GLY A 17 1.46 -7.76 -23.34
C GLY A 17 0.66 -6.49 -23.68
N ILE A 18 1.04 -5.31 -23.19
CA ILE A 18 0.36 -4.03 -23.45
C ILE A 18 0.06 -3.78 -24.94
N ASP A 19 1.00 -4.08 -25.84
CA ASP A 19 0.85 -3.92 -27.31
C ASP A 19 -0.27 -4.77 -27.92
N ASN A 20 -0.62 -5.87 -27.23
CA ASN A 20 -1.66 -6.81 -27.66
C ASN A 20 -3.06 -6.41 -27.20
N ILE A 21 -3.22 -5.38 -26.36
CA ILE A 21 -4.55 -4.91 -25.91
C ILE A 21 -5.37 -4.45 -27.13
N LYS A 22 -6.62 -4.91 -27.22
CA LYS A 22 -7.59 -4.55 -28.28
C LYS A 22 -9.01 -4.32 -27.78
N TYR A 23 -9.36 -4.74 -26.57
CA TYR A 23 -10.70 -4.51 -25.99
C TYR A 23 -10.59 -4.00 -24.55
N ALA A 24 -11.54 -3.16 -24.16
CA ALA A 24 -11.72 -2.67 -22.80
C ALA A 24 -13.14 -2.99 -22.36
N GLU A 25 -13.30 -3.83 -21.34
CA GLU A 25 -14.60 -4.21 -20.80
C GLU A 25 -14.80 -3.53 -19.44
N LYS A 26 -15.84 -2.68 -19.32
CA LYS A 26 -16.14 -2.01 -18.05
C LYS A 26 -16.66 -3.00 -17.02
N ILE A 27 -15.94 -3.13 -15.90
CA ILE A 27 -16.36 -3.97 -14.79
C ILE A 27 -17.59 -3.31 -14.13
N LYS A 28 -18.68 -4.05 -14.01
CA LYS A 28 -19.93 -3.56 -13.38
C LYS A 28 -19.83 -3.65 -11.86
N GLY A 29 -20.46 -2.68 -11.18
CA GLY A 29 -20.54 -2.67 -9.71
C GLY A 29 -19.32 -2.09 -8.98
N THR A 30 -18.30 -1.60 -9.69
CA THR A 30 -17.18 -0.87 -9.09
C THR A 30 -17.59 0.55 -8.72
N SER A 31 -16.94 1.11 -7.70
CA SER A 31 -17.18 2.48 -7.19
C SER A 31 -16.56 3.59 -8.07
N ASN A 32 -15.67 3.21 -8.97
CA ASN A 32 -14.92 4.08 -9.90
C ASN A 32 -14.90 3.41 -11.28
N GLY A 33 -14.55 4.14 -12.33
CA GLY A 33 -14.31 3.54 -13.65
C GLY A 33 -13.18 2.52 -13.58
N THR A 34 -13.50 1.26 -13.89
CA THR A 34 -12.55 0.15 -13.90
C THR A 34 -12.79 -0.70 -15.14
N TYR A 35 -11.75 -0.93 -15.92
CA TYR A 35 -11.82 -1.59 -17.22
C TYR A 35 -10.86 -2.78 -17.27
N LEU A 36 -11.37 -3.94 -17.67
CA LEU A 36 -10.57 -5.12 -17.95
C LEU A 36 -10.06 -5.02 -19.41
N MET A 37 -8.74 -4.88 -19.55
CA MET A 37 -8.07 -4.75 -20.84
C MET A 37 -7.72 -6.13 -21.37
N LYS A 38 -8.25 -6.47 -22.55
CA LYS A 38 -8.14 -7.80 -23.18
C LYS A 38 -7.45 -7.75 -24.53
N GLY A 39 -6.78 -8.85 -24.89
CA GLY A 39 -6.16 -9.04 -26.20
C GLY A 39 -7.13 -9.61 -27.26
N LEU A 40 -6.57 -9.94 -28.44
CA LEU A 40 -7.34 -10.50 -29.58
C LEU A 40 -7.94 -11.89 -29.30
N ARG A 41 -7.41 -12.62 -28.31
CA ARG A 41 -7.87 -13.98 -27.94
C ARG A 41 -8.72 -13.94 -26.66
N GLU A 42 -9.25 -12.76 -26.34
CA GLU A 42 -9.96 -12.42 -25.10
C GLU A 42 -9.13 -12.63 -23.81
N GLU A 43 -7.82 -12.82 -23.94
CA GLU A 43 -6.92 -12.98 -22.82
C GLU A 43 -6.85 -11.70 -21.98
N MET A 44 -6.94 -11.83 -20.66
CA MET A 44 -6.91 -10.71 -19.73
C MET A 44 -5.47 -10.25 -19.52
N ILE A 45 -5.16 -9.01 -19.92
CA ILE A 45 -3.79 -8.45 -19.93
C ILE A 45 -3.58 -7.52 -18.74
N ALA A 46 -4.53 -6.61 -18.51
CA ALA A 46 -4.41 -5.56 -17.51
C ALA A 46 -5.78 -5.10 -16.97
N VAL A 47 -5.76 -4.35 -15.87
CA VAL A 47 -6.88 -3.57 -15.36
C VAL A 47 -6.52 -2.09 -15.47
N PHE A 48 -7.37 -1.30 -16.11
CA PHE A 48 -7.20 0.14 -16.30
C PHE A 48 -8.23 0.92 -15.48
N LYS A 49 -7.77 1.94 -14.74
CA LYS A 49 -8.59 2.84 -13.92
C LYS A 49 -8.34 4.30 -14.35
N PRO A 50 -9.15 4.87 -15.26
CA PRO A 50 -8.95 6.24 -15.76
C PRO A 50 -9.26 7.30 -14.71
N ILE A 51 -8.40 8.32 -14.62
CA ILE A 51 -8.54 9.46 -13.68
C ILE A 51 -9.86 10.21 -13.89
N GLN A 52 -10.30 10.31 -15.15
CA GLN A 52 -11.54 10.98 -15.54
C GLN A 52 -12.77 10.36 -14.87
N GLU A 53 -12.74 9.07 -14.51
CA GLU A 53 -13.84 8.32 -13.91
C GLU A 53 -13.62 7.98 -12.42
N GLU A 54 -12.64 8.62 -11.78
CA GLU A 54 -12.59 8.65 -10.32
C GLU A 54 -13.84 9.36 -9.78
N THR A 55 -14.57 8.71 -8.88
CA THR A 55 -15.71 9.32 -8.20
C THR A 55 -15.22 10.33 -7.17
N PHE A 56 -15.59 11.58 -7.39
CA PHE A 56 -15.69 12.55 -6.29
C PHE A 56 -16.66 12.02 -5.22
N TYR A 57 -16.63 12.63 -4.03
CA TYR A 57 -17.44 12.32 -2.83
C TYR A 57 -16.89 11.27 -1.86
N ARG A 58 -15.82 11.66 -1.16
CA ARG A 58 -15.90 11.97 0.29
C ARG A 58 -14.73 12.90 0.68
N ALA A 59 -15.03 13.96 1.44
CA ALA A 59 -14.06 14.91 2.02
C ALA A 59 -13.14 15.69 1.05
N GLY A 60 -13.67 16.24 -0.05
CA GLY A 60 -13.00 17.34 -0.78
C GLY A 60 -11.73 17.00 -1.59
N LYS A 61 -11.38 15.71 -1.73
CA LYS A 61 -10.24 15.28 -2.56
C LYS A 61 -10.48 15.59 -4.05
N LYS A 62 -9.43 16.07 -4.75
CA LYS A 62 -9.39 16.25 -6.22
C LYS A 62 -9.39 14.88 -6.94
N LYS A 63 -9.82 14.86 -8.20
CA LYS A 63 -9.55 13.73 -9.14
C LYS A 63 -8.04 13.59 -9.35
N GLY A 64 -7.58 12.36 -9.56
CA GLY A 64 -6.21 11.97 -9.91
C GLY A 64 -5.52 11.14 -8.83
N TYR A 65 -5.90 11.34 -7.56
CA TYR A 65 -5.19 10.72 -6.46
C TYR A 65 -5.27 9.19 -6.45
N LYS A 66 -6.31 8.55 -6.99
CA LYS A 66 -6.39 7.07 -6.92
C LYS A 66 -5.41 6.42 -7.89
N ALA A 67 -5.32 6.92 -9.13
CA ALA A 67 -4.32 6.46 -10.09
C ALA A 67 -2.90 6.63 -9.54
N ASP A 68 -2.58 7.80 -8.97
CA ASP A 68 -1.28 8.08 -8.36
C ASP A 68 -0.95 7.09 -7.24
N ARG A 69 -1.91 6.77 -6.36
CA ARG A 69 -1.73 5.83 -5.24
C ARG A 69 -1.50 4.39 -5.70
N GLU A 70 -2.14 3.97 -6.78
CA GLU A 70 -1.94 2.64 -7.39
C GLU A 70 -0.53 2.48 -7.93
N VAL A 71 -0.04 3.50 -8.67
CA VAL A 71 1.32 3.52 -9.20
C VAL A 71 2.35 3.67 -8.08
N ALA A 72 2.11 4.54 -7.10
CA ALA A 72 2.97 4.73 -5.93
C ALA A 72 3.12 3.45 -5.09
N ALA A 73 2.04 2.70 -4.89
CA ALA A 73 2.08 1.43 -4.17
C ALA A 73 2.96 0.40 -4.89
N PHE A 74 3.00 0.39 -6.23
CA PHE A 74 3.90 -0.47 -6.98
C PHE A 74 5.36 0.03 -6.98
N ILE A 75 5.61 1.33 -7.22
CA ILE A 75 6.97 1.91 -7.17
C ILE A 75 7.65 1.62 -5.83
N LEU A 76 6.90 1.79 -4.74
CA LEU A 76 7.41 1.60 -3.39
C LEU A 76 7.36 0.14 -2.90
N ASP A 77 6.79 -0.78 -3.67
CA ASP A 77 6.89 -2.22 -3.40
C ASP A 77 8.25 -2.77 -3.85
N HIS A 78 9.34 -2.11 -3.44
CA HIS A 78 10.69 -2.55 -3.77
C HIS A 78 11.01 -3.91 -3.13
N PRO A 79 11.86 -4.74 -3.76
CA PRO A 79 12.17 -6.07 -3.26
C PRO A 79 13.00 -6.03 -1.97
N ALA A 80 13.04 -7.14 -1.24
CA ALA A 80 13.96 -7.33 -0.10
C ALA A 80 15.38 -7.74 -0.50
N GLN A 81 15.59 -8.12 -1.77
CA GLN A 81 16.87 -8.50 -2.34
C GLN A 81 16.95 -7.92 -3.76
N GLU A 82 18.13 -7.47 -4.17
CA GLU A 82 18.34 -6.90 -5.50
C GLU A 82 17.95 -7.90 -6.60
N GLY A 83 17.22 -7.44 -7.62
CA GLY A 83 16.67 -8.30 -8.69
C GLY A 83 15.50 -9.21 -8.27
N GLY A 84 15.05 -9.15 -7.01
CA GLY A 84 13.90 -9.90 -6.52
C GLY A 84 12.54 -9.32 -6.98
N GLU A 85 11.47 -10.06 -6.66
CA GLU A 85 10.09 -9.55 -6.77
C GLU A 85 9.78 -8.52 -5.69
N GLY A 86 8.83 -7.62 -5.98
CA GLY A 86 8.33 -6.66 -5.01
C GLY A 86 7.84 -7.33 -3.72
N PHE A 87 8.09 -6.69 -2.58
CA PHE A 87 8.01 -7.35 -1.27
C PHE A 87 6.61 -7.87 -0.91
N GLY A 88 5.58 -7.06 -1.12
CA GLY A 88 4.16 -7.42 -1.03
C GLY A 88 3.59 -8.02 -2.31
N ARG A 89 4.35 -7.98 -3.41
CA ARG A 89 3.99 -8.48 -4.75
C ARG A 89 2.82 -7.71 -5.37
N VAL A 90 2.83 -6.39 -5.23
CA VAL A 90 1.94 -5.50 -5.99
C VAL A 90 2.19 -5.77 -7.49
N PRO A 91 1.18 -6.12 -8.30
CA PRO A 91 1.40 -6.39 -9.72
C PRO A 91 1.95 -5.15 -10.45
N PRO A 92 2.76 -5.32 -11.51
CA PRO A 92 3.30 -4.22 -12.31
C PRO A 92 2.23 -3.18 -12.64
N THR A 93 2.39 -1.96 -12.09
CA THR A 93 1.41 -0.88 -12.21
C THR A 93 2.12 0.38 -12.64
N SER A 94 1.64 1.00 -13.72
CA SER A 94 2.17 2.26 -14.22
C SER A 94 1.04 3.16 -14.71
N PHE A 95 1.34 4.43 -14.98
CA PHE A 95 0.42 5.29 -15.71
C PHE A 95 0.26 4.81 -17.16
N ALA A 96 -0.94 4.94 -17.69
CA ALA A 96 -1.19 4.78 -19.11
C ALA A 96 -2.21 5.81 -19.63
N ARG A 97 -2.06 6.21 -20.89
CA ARG A 97 -3.14 6.76 -21.70
C ARG A 97 -3.81 5.63 -22.45
N ALA A 98 -5.12 5.74 -22.70
CA ALA A 98 -5.83 4.76 -23.50
C ALA A 98 -6.93 5.41 -24.35
N ARG A 99 -6.93 5.14 -25.66
CA ARG A 99 -8.02 5.52 -26.57
C ARG A 99 -8.85 4.30 -26.93
N TYR A 100 -10.16 4.37 -26.74
CA TYR A 100 -11.09 3.28 -26.97
C TYR A 100 -12.30 3.72 -27.79
N THR A 101 -12.52 3.06 -28.93
CA THR A 101 -13.64 3.33 -29.83
C THR A 101 -14.57 2.13 -29.90
N ASN A 102 -15.83 2.29 -29.50
CA ASN A 102 -16.87 1.28 -29.62
C ASN A 102 -18.24 1.93 -29.86
N GLY A 103 -18.49 2.31 -31.12
CA GLY A 103 -19.58 3.23 -31.49
C GLY A 103 -19.17 4.68 -31.24
N GLU A 104 -18.91 5.01 -29.98
CA GLU A 104 -18.31 6.28 -29.57
C GLU A 104 -16.83 6.11 -29.20
N THR A 105 -16.03 7.16 -29.40
CA THR A 105 -14.62 7.22 -28.99
C THR A 105 -14.49 7.88 -27.63
N THR A 106 -13.89 7.16 -26.68
CA THR A 106 -13.46 7.67 -25.39
C THR A 106 -11.93 7.78 -25.40
N ASP A 107 -11.40 8.96 -25.09
CA ASP A 107 -9.97 9.18 -24.89
C ASP A 107 -9.70 9.42 -23.40
N TRP A 108 -8.88 8.57 -22.79
CA TRP A 108 -8.48 8.69 -21.39
C TRP A 108 -7.03 9.17 -21.32
N ASP A 109 -6.84 10.47 -21.09
CA ASP A 109 -5.54 11.15 -21.06
C ASP A 109 -4.55 10.60 -20.01
N SER A 110 -5.06 9.91 -18.98
CA SER A 110 -4.27 9.24 -17.93
C SER A 110 -5.15 8.32 -17.05
N GLY A 111 -4.56 7.24 -16.58
CA GLY A 111 -5.11 6.32 -15.58
C GLY A 111 -4.04 5.36 -15.09
N SER A 112 -4.30 4.61 -14.01
CA SER A 112 -3.42 3.52 -13.61
C SER A 112 -3.72 2.25 -14.42
N LEU A 113 -2.69 1.60 -14.94
CA LEU A 113 -2.73 0.34 -15.66
C LEU A 113 -1.94 -0.70 -14.87
N GLN A 114 -2.66 -1.66 -14.29
CA GLN A 114 -2.10 -2.74 -13.48
C GLN A 114 -2.14 -4.06 -14.26
N GLN A 115 -1.03 -4.81 -14.27
CA GLN A 115 -0.95 -6.17 -14.82
C GLN A 115 -2.06 -7.05 -14.26
N TYR A 116 -2.82 -7.72 -15.13
CA TYR A 116 -3.84 -8.67 -14.70
C TYR A 116 -3.18 -9.90 -14.07
N VAL A 117 -3.71 -10.36 -12.94
CA VAL A 117 -3.31 -11.59 -12.26
C VAL A 117 -4.54 -12.50 -12.12
N PRO A 118 -4.50 -13.75 -12.61
CA PRO A 118 -5.59 -14.70 -12.43
C PRO A 118 -5.88 -14.98 -10.96
N ASN A 119 -7.13 -14.81 -10.55
CA ASN A 119 -7.59 -15.15 -9.20
C ASN A 119 -8.15 -16.58 -9.14
N GLN A 120 -7.71 -17.36 -8.17
CA GLN A 120 -8.33 -18.61 -7.77
C GLN A 120 -9.30 -18.35 -6.61
N GLU A 121 -10.52 -18.88 -6.69
CA GLU A 121 -11.47 -18.79 -5.58
C GLU A 121 -10.95 -19.47 -4.31
N TRP A 122 -10.93 -18.71 -3.22
CA TRP A 122 -10.46 -19.16 -1.89
C TRP A 122 -11.58 -19.16 -0.84
N ASN A 123 -12.85 -18.97 -1.25
CA ASN A 123 -14.05 -19.09 -0.41
C ASN A 123 -14.02 -18.25 0.89
N GLN A 124 -13.26 -17.14 0.89
CA GLN A 124 -13.01 -16.30 2.08
C GLN A 124 -12.38 -17.04 3.27
N ARG A 125 -11.69 -18.16 3.02
CA ARG A 125 -10.95 -18.97 4.00
C ARG A 125 -9.47 -18.57 4.00
N PRO A 126 -9.02 -17.69 4.90
CA PRO A 126 -7.64 -17.20 4.88
C PRO A 126 -6.61 -18.29 5.18
N GLU A 127 -7.03 -19.46 5.70
CA GLU A 127 -6.17 -20.60 6.02
C GLU A 127 -5.41 -21.17 4.81
N VAL A 128 -5.84 -20.85 3.58
CA VAL A 128 -5.10 -21.23 2.36
C VAL A 128 -3.81 -20.44 2.17
N PHE A 129 -3.68 -19.25 2.79
CA PHE A 129 -2.51 -18.40 2.64
C PHE A 129 -1.44 -18.74 3.67
N ALA A 130 -0.19 -18.84 3.20
CA ALA A 130 0.97 -18.99 4.07
C ALA A 130 1.09 -17.82 5.07
N ILE A 131 1.69 -18.08 6.23
CA ILE A 131 1.95 -17.04 7.25
C ILE A 131 2.79 -15.90 6.64
N ASP A 132 3.81 -16.27 5.86
CA ASP A 132 4.70 -15.36 5.13
C ASP A 132 3.93 -14.38 4.23
N ASP A 133 2.97 -14.88 3.47
CA ASP A 133 2.15 -14.10 2.55
C ASP A 133 1.22 -13.10 3.27
N VAL A 134 0.63 -13.52 4.40
CA VAL A 134 -0.19 -12.62 5.24
C VAL A 134 0.68 -11.56 5.91
N GLN A 135 1.91 -11.90 6.31
CA GLN A 135 2.86 -10.97 6.92
C GLN A 135 3.41 -9.96 5.89
N ARG A 136 3.66 -10.37 4.65
CA ARG A 136 4.02 -9.45 3.55
C ARG A 136 2.91 -8.43 3.28
N LEU A 137 1.68 -8.91 3.16
CA LEU A 137 0.50 -8.06 3.01
C LEU A 137 0.39 -7.03 4.13
N SER A 138 0.55 -7.47 5.39
CA SER A 138 0.38 -6.59 6.54
C SER A 138 1.45 -5.49 6.63
N LEU A 139 2.70 -5.79 6.26
CA LEU A 139 3.76 -4.77 6.22
C LEU A 139 3.46 -3.72 5.17
N VAL A 140 3.03 -4.12 3.96
CA VAL A 140 2.70 -3.19 2.87
C VAL A 140 1.45 -2.36 3.17
N ASP A 141 0.39 -2.97 3.69
CA ASP A 141 -0.83 -2.25 4.08
C ASP A 141 -0.61 -1.27 5.24
N VAL A 142 0.27 -1.60 6.19
CA VAL A 142 0.68 -0.68 7.27
C VAL A 142 1.56 0.45 6.71
N ARG A 143 2.56 0.11 5.88
CA ARG A 143 3.50 1.06 5.24
C ARG A 143 2.76 2.13 4.44
N PHE A 144 1.80 1.72 3.62
CA PHE A 144 1.03 2.61 2.74
C PHE A 144 -0.28 3.09 3.38
N GLY A 145 -0.65 2.58 4.55
CA GLY A 145 -1.84 3.00 5.29
C GLY A 145 -3.14 2.71 4.56
N ASN A 146 -3.35 1.47 4.10
CA ASN A 146 -4.49 1.11 3.27
C ASN A 146 -5.83 1.22 4.04
N ASN A 147 -6.70 2.13 3.59
CA ASN A 147 -8.02 2.32 4.19
C ASN A 147 -9.10 1.36 3.70
N ASP A 148 -8.80 0.45 2.76
CA ASP A 148 -9.79 -0.50 2.22
C ASP A 148 -9.26 -1.92 1.92
N ARG A 149 -8.33 -2.47 2.71
CA ARG A 149 -7.95 -3.89 2.54
C ARG A 149 -9.05 -4.82 3.05
N HIS A 150 -9.80 -5.37 2.11
CA HIS A 150 -10.81 -6.41 2.31
C HIS A 150 -10.58 -7.62 1.39
N ASN A 151 -11.33 -8.72 1.61
CA ASN A 151 -11.17 -9.97 0.85
C ASN A 151 -11.18 -9.78 -0.69
N GLY A 152 -12.05 -8.91 -1.22
CA GLY A 152 -12.09 -8.62 -2.67
C GLY A 152 -10.84 -7.91 -3.24
N ASN A 153 -9.95 -7.38 -2.39
CA ASN A 153 -8.72 -6.69 -2.79
C ASN A 153 -7.49 -7.58 -2.55
N ILE A 154 -7.71 -8.89 -2.42
CA ILE A 154 -6.71 -9.92 -2.16
C ILE A 154 -6.96 -11.09 -3.12
N LEU A 155 -6.05 -11.27 -4.07
CA LEU A 155 -6.12 -12.38 -5.01
C LEU A 155 -5.32 -13.57 -4.46
N ASN A 156 -5.79 -14.78 -4.78
CA ASN A 156 -5.02 -16.00 -4.63
C ASN A 156 -4.51 -16.42 -6.02
N SER A 157 -3.22 -16.22 -6.29
CA SER A 157 -2.60 -16.68 -7.53
C SER A 157 -2.45 -18.20 -7.50
N ASN A 158 -2.91 -18.84 -8.58
CA ASN A 158 -2.85 -20.29 -8.78
C ASN A 158 -1.43 -20.82 -9.09
N THR A 159 -0.40 -19.96 -9.01
CA THR A 159 1.01 -20.32 -9.16
C THR A 159 1.62 -20.73 -7.82
N ASN A 160 2.43 -21.79 -7.83
CA ASN A 160 3.19 -22.27 -6.67
C ASN A 160 2.37 -22.60 -5.40
N GLY A 161 1.17 -23.16 -5.57
CA GLY A 161 0.39 -23.75 -4.46
C GLY A 161 -0.54 -22.80 -3.71
N GLY A 162 -0.77 -21.59 -4.25
CA GLY A 162 -1.61 -20.56 -3.63
C GLY A 162 -0.74 -19.45 -3.07
N ARG A 163 -0.81 -18.28 -3.70
CA ARG A 163 0.05 -17.12 -3.40
C ARG A 163 -0.78 -15.85 -3.28
N LEU A 164 -0.68 -15.16 -2.16
CA LEU A 164 -1.39 -13.91 -1.91
C LEU A 164 -0.80 -12.79 -2.76
N ILE A 165 -1.67 -12.10 -3.51
CA ILE A 165 -1.35 -10.92 -4.33
C ILE A 165 -2.29 -9.76 -3.95
N PRO A 166 -1.78 -8.62 -3.44
CA PRO A 166 -2.58 -7.44 -3.14
C PRO A 166 -2.88 -6.63 -4.41
N ILE A 167 -4.11 -6.16 -4.54
CA ILE A 167 -4.54 -5.23 -5.60
C ILE A 167 -5.33 -4.06 -5.01
N ASP A 168 -5.75 -3.10 -5.84
CA ASP A 168 -6.63 -1.97 -5.46
C ASP A 168 -6.08 -1.10 -4.31
N HIS A 169 -4.98 -0.41 -4.59
CA HIS A 169 -4.27 0.47 -3.65
C HIS A 169 -4.76 1.93 -3.68
N GLY A 170 -5.83 2.24 -4.43
CA GLY A 170 -6.37 3.61 -4.55
C GLY A 170 -6.80 4.29 -3.23
N GLU A 171 -6.92 3.56 -2.12
CA GLU A 171 -7.18 4.10 -0.76
C GLU A 171 -5.93 4.11 0.16
N CYS A 172 -4.73 3.88 -0.38
CA CYS A 172 -3.46 4.10 0.32
C CYS A 172 -3.13 5.60 0.45
N PHE A 173 -2.02 5.91 1.14
CA PHE A 173 -1.49 7.26 1.39
C PHE A 173 -2.58 8.26 1.86
N PRO A 174 -3.33 7.94 2.93
CA PRO A 174 -4.45 8.76 3.37
C PRO A 174 -4.00 10.11 3.91
N THR A 175 -4.86 11.11 3.80
CA THR A 175 -4.65 12.45 4.39
C THR A 175 -5.01 12.51 5.88
N GLU A 176 -5.49 11.42 6.47
CA GLU A 176 -5.87 11.40 7.88
C GLU A 176 -5.50 10.07 8.55
N TRP A 177 -5.23 10.12 9.85
CA TRP A 177 -5.10 8.94 10.70
C TRP A 177 -6.48 8.39 11.06
N ASN A 178 -7.23 7.89 10.08
CA ASN A 178 -8.55 7.32 10.34
C ASN A 178 -8.93 6.16 9.41
N ASN A 179 -9.83 5.31 9.93
CA ASN A 179 -10.58 4.30 9.19
C ASN A 179 -9.73 3.30 8.36
N TYR A 180 -8.51 3.00 8.80
CA TYR A 180 -7.76 1.84 8.30
C TYR A 180 -8.64 0.60 8.32
N ARG A 181 -8.56 -0.20 7.25
CA ARG A 181 -9.33 -1.44 7.11
C ARG A 181 -8.36 -2.55 6.74
N PHE A 182 -8.00 -3.35 7.73
CA PHE A 182 -7.04 -4.43 7.59
C PHE A 182 -7.70 -5.77 7.92
N ILE A 183 -8.32 -6.41 6.92
CA ILE A 183 -9.05 -7.67 7.14
C ILE A 183 -8.18 -8.77 7.77
N TRP A 184 -6.89 -8.80 7.41
CA TRP A 184 -5.91 -9.74 7.94
C TRP A 184 -5.70 -9.65 9.47
N THR A 185 -6.08 -8.55 10.13
CA THR A 185 -6.06 -8.47 11.60
C THR A 185 -7.01 -9.46 12.28
N THR A 186 -7.99 -10.00 11.55
CA THR A 186 -8.88 -11.05 12.04
C THR A 186 -8.27 -12.44 11.96
N TRP A 187 -7.33 -12.66 11.01
CA TRP A 187 -6.78 -13.97 10.66
C TRP A 187 -5.82 -14.52 11.74
N ALA A 188 -5.58 -15.83 11.72
CA ALA A 188 -4.71 -16.51 12.67
C ALA A 188 -3.22 -16.23 12.37
N GLN A 189 -2.85 -16.23 11.09
CA GLN A 189 -1.49 -15.96 10.61
C GLN A 189 -0.93 -14.62 11.08
N ALA A 190 -1.78 -13.60 11.18
CA ALA A 190 -1.38 -12.27 11.66
C ALA A 190 -0.97 -12.23 13.15
N ALA A 191 -1.22 -13.28 13.92
CA ALA A 191 -0.82 -13.39 15.33
C ALA A 191 0.60 -13.97 15.53
N PHE A 192 1.32 -14.31 14.46
CA PHE A 192 2.72 -14.74 14.54
C PHE A 192 3.68 -13.55 14.37
N PRO A 193 4.80 -13.49 15.09
CA PRO A 193 5.80 -12.45 14.95
C PRO A 193 6.48 -12.51 13.57
N TYR A 194 6.97 -11.37 13.09
CA TYR A 194 7.69 -11.29 11.82
C TYR A 194 9.02 -12.06 11.87
N PRO A 195 9.38 -12.83 10.83
CA PRO A 195 10.68 -13.48 10.74
C PRO A 195 11.80 -12.46 10.50
N TYR A 196 13.03 -12.80 10.90
CA TYR A 196 14.18 -11.87 10.86
C TYR A 196 14.37 -11.16 9.52
N TYR A 197 14.21 -11.85 8.39
CA TYR A 197 14.40 -11.24 7.06
C TYR A 197 13.38 -10.12 6.78
N MET A 198 12.16 -10.20 7.32
CA MET A 198 11.17 -9.11 7.23
C MET A 198 11.49 -7.97 8.19
N VAL A 199 12.05 -8.28 9.36
CA VAL A 199 12.57 -7.27 10.29
C VAL A 199 13.71 -6.48 9.63
N ASP A 200 14.61 -7.17 8.91
CA ASP A 200 15.71 -6.56 8.18
C ASP A 200 15.23 -5.76 6.96
N TYR A 201 14.20 -6.24 6.24
CA TYR A 201 13.51 -5.43 5.24
C TYR A 201 12.96 -4.12 5.84
N VAL A 202 12.29 -4.18 7.00
CA VAL A 202 11.74 -2.98 7.67
C VAL A 202 12.83 -2.02 8.16
N LYS A 203 14.02 -2.52 8.55
CA LYS A 203 15.20 -1.68 8.83
C LYS A 203 15.72 -0.94 7.59
N SER A 204 15.58 -1.54 6.41
CA SER A 204 16.06 -0.95 5.14
C SER A 204 15.15 0.15 4.57
N LEU A 205 13.94 0.33 5.09
CA LEU A 205 12.98 1.32 4.60
C LEU A 205 13.43 2.76 4.88
N ASP A 206 13.67 3.52 3.81
CA ASP A 206 13.97 4.95 3.86
C ASP A 206 12.82 5.77 3.27
N VAL A 207 11.97 6.30 4.16
CA VAL A 207 10.82 7.16 3.83
C VAL A 207 11.21 8.42 3.05
N LYS A 208 12.43 8.95 3.24
CA LYS A 208 12.91 10.12 2.49
C LYS A 208 13.24 9.71 1.06
N ASN A 209 13.92 8.58 0.89
CA ASN A 209 14.18 8.03 -0.43
C ASN A 209 12.87 7.66 -1.15
N ASP A 210 11.92 7.03 -0.47
CA ASP A 210 10.59 6.69 -1.01
C ASP A 210 9.89 7.93 -1.61
N LEU A 211 9.85 9.05 -0.86
CA LEU A 211 9.21 10.28 -1.32
C LEU A 211 9.96 10.94 -2.49
N ASN A 212 11.29 10.89 -2.50
CA ASN A 212 12.09 11.32 -3.64
C ASN A 212 11.80 10.46 -4.87
N THR A 213 11.76 9.13 -4.73
CA THR A 213 11.48 8.18 -5.81
C THR A 213 10.08 8.40 -6.38
N LEU A 214 9.06 8.67 -5.56
CA LEU A 214 7.73 9.05 -6.06
C LEU A 214 7.80 10.33 -6.90
N LYS A 215 8.47 11.37 -6.41
CA LYS A 215 8.60 12.66 -7.09
C LYS A 215 9.35 12.57 -8.42
N GLU A 216 10.43 11.79 -8.49
CA GLU A 216 11.19 11.49 -9.72
C GLU A 216 10.35 10.75 -10.77
N ASN A 217 9.30 10.06 -10.34
CA ASN A 217 8.33 9.36 -11.20
C ASN A 217 7.02 10.14 -11.38
N GLY A 218 7.01 11.44 -11.08
CA GLY A 218 5.89 12.35 -11.33
C GLY A 218 4.75 12.28 -10.32
N ILE A 219 4.94 11.61 -9.18
CA ILE A 219 3.94 11.47 -8.12
C ILE A 219 4.34 12.32 -6.92
N GLU A 220 3.63 13.42 -6.69
CA GLU A 220 3.79 14.22 -5.48
C GLU A 220 2.60 14.01 -4.54
N LEU A 221 2.86 13.36 -3.41
CA LEU A 221 1.87 13.28 -2.33
C LEU A 221 1.66 14.68 -1.76
N GLY A 222 0.40 15.07 -1.53
CA GLY A 222 0.12 16.32 -0.81
C GLY A 222 0.72 16.28 0.60
N GLU A 223 1.17 17.43 1.13
CA GLU A 223 1.87 17.57 2.42
C GLU A 223 1.28 16.72 3.55
N ARG A 224 -0.06 16.73 3.67
CA ARG A 224 -0.80 15.97 4.67
C ARG A 224 -0.72 14.44 4.47
N SER A 225 -0.74 13.96 3.22
CA SER A 225 -0.50 12.55 2.91
C SER A 225 0.95 12.15 3.18
N GLU A 226 1.93 12.99 2.87
CA GLU A 226 3.33 12.72 3.25
C GLU A 226 3.51 12.63 4.77
N PHE A 227 2.88 13.54 5.53
CA PHE A 227 2.92 13.55 6.98
C PHE A 227 2.41 12.22 7.55
N ILE A 228 1.22 11.80 7.13
CA ILE A 228 0.61 10.54 7.57
C ILE A 228 1.46 9.34 7.14
N TYR A 229 2.04 9.35 5.93
CA TYR A 229 2.97 8.31 5.46
C TYR A 229 4.22 8.20 6.34
N LYS A 230 4.82 9.33 6.74
CA LYS A 230 5.95 9.38 7.69
C LYS A 230 5.58 8.78 9.05
N VAL A 231 4.40 9.11 9.59
CA VAL A 231 3.91 8.56 10.88
C VAL A 231 3.65 7.06 10.77
N GLN A 232 3.04 6.58 9.69
CA GLN A 232 2.77 5.15 9.46
C GLN A 232 4.05 4.31 9.42
N ASN A 233 5.07 4.79 8.72
CA ASN A 233 6.37 4.12 8.66
C ASN A 233 7.09 4.11 10.02
N ARG A 234 6.92 5.12 10.86
CA ARG A 234 7.42 5.07 12.25
C ARG A 234 6.68 4.04 13.10
N VAL A 235 5.36 3.93 12.97
CA VAL A 235 4.56 2.89 13.64
C VAL A 235 4.95 1.49 13.16
N LEU A 236 5.21 1.32 11.86
CA LEU A 236 5.73 0.08 11.27
C LEU A 236 7.09 -0.30 11.86
N GLN A 237 8.06 0.61 11.79
CA GLN A 237 9.42 0.38 12.30
C GLN A 237 9.41 0.09 13.81
N ALA A 238 8.72 0.90 14.62
CA ALA A 238 8.62 0.71 16.06
C ALA A 238 7.93 -0.62 16.42
N GLY A 239 6.82 -0.96 15.74
CA GLY A 239 6.09 -2.20 15.97
C GLY A 239 6.92 -3.44 15.64
N VAL A 240 7.54 -3.47 14.46
CA VAL A 240 8.33 -4.62 13.99
C VAL A 240 9.60 -4.79 14.81
N LEU A 241 10.34 -3.72 15.08
CA LEU A 241 11.57 -3.76 15.89
C LEU A 241 11.30 -4.04 17.38
N GLY A 242 10.11 -3.67 17.88
CA GLY A 242 9.63 -4.04 19.21
C GLY A 242 9.09 -5.47 19.33
N GLY A 243 9.09 -6.24 18.24
CA GLY A 243 8.62 -7.64 18.23
C GLY A 243 7.09 -7.80 18.25
N TYR A 244 6.32 -6.74 18.00
CA TYR A 244 4.86 -6.81 17.93
C TYR A 244 4.40 -7.58 16.69
N THR A 245 3.31 -8.33 16.81
CA THR A 245 2.74 -9.09 15.69
C THR A 245 2.05 -8.17 14.69
N PRO A 246 1.85 -8.58 13.42
CA PRO A 246 0.98 -7.89 12.48
C PRO A 246 -0.35 -7.46 13.11
N LYS A 247 -1.00 -8.40 13.81
CA LYS A 247 -2.31 -8.22 14.44
C LYS A 247 -2.31 -7.14 15.50
N ASP A 248 -1.22 -6.94 16.22
CA ASP A 248 -1.10 -5.87 17.22
C ASP A 248 -0.98 -4.50 16.56
N ILE A 249 -0.07 -4.37 15.57
CA ILE A 249 0.15 -3.14 14.79
C ILE A 249 -1.12 -2.75 14.02
N GLY A 250 -1.74 -3.70 13.34
CA GLY A 250 -2.98 -3.48 12.59
C GLY A 250 -4.17 -3.14 13.50
N LYS A 251 -4.30 -3.77 14.68
CA LYS A 251 -5.31 -3.37 15.68
C LYS A 251 -5.06 -1.97 16.25
N PHE A 252 -3.79 -1.59 16.42
CA PHE A 252 -3.43 -0.25 16.88
C PHE A 252 -3.88 0.82 15.90
N MET A 253 -3.63 0.63 14.60
CA MET A 253 -4.08 1.55 13.55
C MET A 253 -5.61 1.55 13.39
N THR A 254 -6.23 0.37 13.24
CA THR A 254 -7.68 0.24 12.95
C THR A 254 -8.58 0.63 14.10
N LYS A 255 -8.13 0.56 15.37
CA LYS A 255 -8.84 1.12 16.53
C LYS A 255 -8.70 2.64 16.55
N ALA A 256 -9.48 3.29 15.68
CA ALA A 256 -9.54 4.75 15.58
C ALA A 256 -9.73 5.44 16.94
N TYR A 257 -9.20 6.66 17.01
CA TYR A 257 -9.42 7.65 18.07
C TYR A 257 -10.91 8.03 18.17
N ARG A 258 -11.74 7.14 18.72
CA ARG A 258 -13.19 7.30 18.89
C ARG A 258 -13.48 8.25 20.06
N SER A 259 -13.29 9.54 19.82
CA SER A 259 -13.50 10.60 20.82
C SER A 259 -14.98 10.82 21.16
N LYS A 260 -15.53 9.95 22.01
CA LYS A 260 -16.49 10.33 23.06
C LYS A 260 -16.17 9.60 24.38
N LYS A 261 -15.35 10.24 25.21
CA LYS A 261 -15.03 9.93 26.62
C LYS A 261 -14.06 8.77 26.96
N GLU A 262 -13.46 8.06 26.02
CA GLU A 262 -12.43 7.05 26.35
C GLU A 262 -10.99 7.57 26.15
N LYS A 263 -10.13 7.31 27.13
CA LYS A 263 -8.71 7.71 27.13
C LYS A 263 -7.95 6.93 26.04
N ALA A 264 -7.00 7.59 25.38
CA ALA A 264 -6.20 7.00 24.30
C ALA A 264 -5.51 5.67 24.74
N PRO A 265 -5.39 4.68 23.83
CA PRO A 265 -4.86 3.37 24.18
C PRO A 265 -3.38 3.40 24.57
N ARG A 266 -3.04 2.57 25.57
CA ARG A 266 -1.71 2.48 26.22
C ARG A 266 -0.52 2.14 25.31
N THR A 267 -0.74 1.88 24.02
CA THR A 267 0.30 1.48 23.06
C THR A 267 0.83 2.62 22.18
N ILE A 268 0.15 3.76 22.09
CA ILE A 268 0.79 5.02 21.61
C ILE A 268 2.06 5.23 22.44
N ILE A 269 1.90 5.04 23.75
CA ILE A 269 2.91 5.12 24.82
C ILE A 269 4.14 4.22 24.61
N ASP A 270 4.13 3.21 23.72
CA ASP A 270 5.33 2.39 23.46
C ASP A 270 6.04 2.72 22.13
N VAL A 271 5.36 3.41 21.20
CA VAL A 271 5.87 3.77 19.86
C VAL A 271 6.86 4.94 19.87
N MET A 272 7.00 5.59 21.02
CA MET A 272 7.51 6.95 21.18
C MET A 272 9.00 7.18 20.75
N ASN A 273 10.02 7.27 21.61
CA ASN A 273 11.44 7.56 21.25
C ASN A 273 12.14 6.54 20.34
N CYS A 274 11.74 6.16 19.13
CA CYS A 274 12.73 5.79 18.08
C CYS A 274 13.80 6.89 17.81
N MET A 275 13.81 7.98 18.61
CA MET A 275 13.79 9.34 18.13
C MET A 275 14.23 10.28 19.26
N SER A 276 15.47 10.76 19.20
CA SER A 276 16.00 11.83 20.04
C SER A 276 16.61 12.90 19.12
N GLY A 277 16.03 14.09 19.10
CA GLY A 277 16.40 15.25 18.26
C GLY A 277 15.69 15.31 16.89
N ILE A 278 14.96 16.42 16.62
CA ILE A 278 14.62 17.00 15.30
C ILE A 278 13.94 18.39 15.49
N PRO A 279 14.02 19.36 14.53
CA PRO A 279 13.97 20.82 14.83
C PRO A 279 12.61 21.57 14.75
N GLU A 280 12.67 22.88 15.06
CA GLU A 280 11.61 23.77 15.60
C GLU A 280 10.42 24.21 14.70
N ALA A 281 10.15 23.59 13.54
CA ALA A 281 9.29 24.20 12.50
C ALA A 281 7.81 23.73 12.39
N TRP A 282 7.23 23.10 13.43
CA TRP A 282 5.89 22.45 13.34
C TRP A 282 4.75 23.18 14.07
N SER A 283 3.47 22.85 13.79
CA SER A 283 2.32 23.37 14.56
C SER A 283 2.19 22.71 15.95
N VAL A 284 1.39 23.26 16.87
CA VAL A 284 1.28 22.75 18.25
C VAL A 284 0.73 21.32 18.32
N GLU A 285 -0.27 20.99 17.50
CA GLU A 285 -0.90 19.65 17.49
C GLU A 285 0.01 18.62 16.81
N GLU A 286 0.78 19.03 15.80
CA GLU A 286 1.82 18.19 15.20
C GLU A 286 2.98 17.97 16.17
N ARG A 287 3.47 19.02 16.85
CA ARG A 287 4.46 18.90 17.94
C ARG A 287 3.95 17.97 19.02
N GLN A 288 2.70 18.06 19.47
CA GLN A 288 2.17 17.14 20.48
C GLN A 288 2.10 15.69 19.99
N VAL A 289 1.66 15.44 18.75
CA VAL A 289 1.67 14.08 18.16
C VAL A 289 3.09 13.54 18.00
N LEU A 290 4.07 14.40 17.74
CA LEU A 290 5.45 13.99 17.49
C LEU A 290 6.30 13.93 18.75
N GLU A 291 6.12 14.81 19.74
CA GLU A 291 6.65 14.72 21.11
C GLU A 291 6.13 13.47 21.80
N LEU A 292 4.84 13.14 21.59
CA LEU A 292 4.33 11.80 21.89
C LEU A 292 5.16 10.76 21.12
N VAL A 293 5.23 10.78 19.79
CA VAL A 293 6.06 9.83 19.00
C VAL A 293 7.60 10.02 19.19
N HIS A 294 8.09 10.60 20.30
CA HIS A 294 9.51 10.85 20.58
C HIS A 294 10.00 10.43 21.99
N GLU A 295 9.16 9.96 22.93
CA GLU A 295 9.55 9.81 24.37
C GLU A 295 10.02 8.43 24.93
N LYS A 296 9.55 7.25 24.49
CA LYS A 296 9.99 5.92 25.06
C LYS A 296 10.87 4.93 24.24
N THR A 297 10.73 4.74 22.93
CA THR A 297 11.22 3.53 22.19
C THR A 297 12.74 3.33 22.04
N THR A 298 13.63 4.25 22.39
CA THR A 298 15.08 4.02 22.24
C THR A 298 15.54 3.10 23.34
N SER A 299 14.78 3.07 24.43
CA SER A 299 14.66 1.92 25.31
C SER A 299 14.70 0.57 24.55
N ALA A 300 14.01 0.42 23.41
CA ALA A 300 14.00 -0.80 22.59
C ALA A 300 15.23 -0.98 21.66
N LEU A 301 15.84 0.10 21.15
CA LEU A 301 17.09 0.00 20.37
C LEU A 301 18.31 -0.28 21.26
N ASP A 302 18.33 0.28 22.47
CA ASP A 302 19.42 0.14 23.43
C ASP A 302 19.41 -1.23 24.12
N TYR A 303 18.23 -1.85 24.29
CA TYR A 303 18.08 -3.23 24.77
C TYR A 303 18.75 -4.24 23.83
N ASN A 304 18.50 -4.14 22.51
CA ASN A 304 19.05 -5.07 21.52
C ASN A 304 20.59 -4.95 21.38
N ARG A 305 21.17 -3.75 21.52
CA ARG A 305 22.64 -3.59 21.51
C ARG A 305 23.34 -4.32 22.66
N ARG A 306 22.72 -4.37 23.85
CA ARG A 306 23.29 -5.06 25.02
C ARG A 306 23.18 -6.58 24.90
N TYR A 307 22.13 -7.09 24.27
CA TYR A 307 21.92 -8.53 24.10
C TYR A 307 22.89 -9.16 23.08
N VAL A 308 23.20 -8.43 22.00
CA VAL A 308 24.13 -8.89 20.94
C VAL A 308 25.61 -8.73 21.35
N SER A 309 25.93 -7.92 22.35
CA SER A 309 27.30 -7.76 22.89
C SER A 309 27.59 -8.65 24.12
N SER A 310 26.63 -9.50 24.52
CA SER A 310 26.76 -10.51 25.57
C SER A 310 26.69 -11.95 25.06
N LEU A 311 26.82 -12.14 23.75
CA LEU A 311 26.99 -13.41 23.03
C LEU A 311 28.36 -13.41 22.34
#